data_AF-A0A939U589-F1
#
_entry.id   AF-A0A939U589-F1
#
_cell.length_a   1.000
_cell.length_b   1.000
_cell.length_c   1.000
_cell.angle_alpha   90.00
_cell.angle_beta   90.00
_cell.angle_gamma   90.00
#
_symmetry.space_group_name_H-M   'P 1'
#
loop_
_entity.id
_entity.type
_entity.pdbx_description
1 polymer ?
#
loop_
_entity_poly.entity_id
_entity_poly.type
_entity_poly.pdbx_seq_one_letter_code
_entity_poly.pdbx_strand_id
1 'polypeptide(L)'
;MSKNSFAITPPMGWNSYDYYDTTVNEAQVKANADYMAEHLKACGWEYIVVDIEWYAHNAGSQRARYQYIPFWSVEMDEFSRLLPDPERFPSSANGAGFKPLADYVHGKGLKFGIHIMRGIPREAAHKHTAILGSDQKANDIANPSNICFWNPDMYGLHPEEPGSQAYYDSIMQLYAVWGVDFFKCDDICRLDHPSYKQ
;
A
#
# COMPACT_ATOMS: atom_id res chain seq x y z
N MET A 1 -15.27 6.27 -17.32
CA MET A 1 -14.89 7.61 -16.81
C MET A 1 -13.46 7.90 -17.21
N SER A 2 -13.09 9.17 -17.46
CA SER A 2 -11.71 9.52 -17.81
C SER A 2 -10.85 9.62 -16.54
N LYS A 3 -9.62 9.09 -16.54
CA LYS A 3 -8.73 9.23 -15.37
C LYS A 3 -8.46 10.70 -15.01
N ASN A 4 -8.55 11.59 -15.99
CA ASN A 4 -8.27 13.01 -15.81
C ASN A 4 -9.41 13.78 -15.11
N SER A 5 -10.55 13.14 -14.81
CA SER A 5 -11.65 13.78 -14.06
C SER A 5 -11.58 13.57 -12.54
N PHE A 6 -10.65 12.75 -12.04
CA PHE A 6 -10.56 12.41 -10.60
C PHE A 6 -9.71 13.39 -9.78
N ALA A 7 -8.80 14.14 -10.41
CA ALA A 7 -7.93 15.13 -9.75
C ALA A 7 -7.82 16.40 -10.61
N ILE A 8 -8.95 17.13 -10.74
CA ILE A 8 -9.02 18.38 -11.52
C ILE A 8 -8.17 19.48 -10.89
N THR A 9 -8.02 19.45 -9.56
CA THR A 9 -7.09 20.26 -8.77
C THR A 9 -6.03 19.38 -8.13
N PRO A 10 -4.85 19.92 -7.76
CA PRO A 10 -3.86 19.18 -6.99
C PRO A 10 -4.49 18.57 -5.72
N PRO A 11 -4.26 17.27 -5.43
CA PRO A 11 -4.76 16.66 -4.21
C PRO A 11 -4.27 17.39 -2.95
N MET A 12 -5.16 17.65 -2.00
CA MET A 12 -4.86 18.26 -0.71
C MET A 12 -5.22 17.30 0.41
N GLY A 13 -4.27 17.02 1.31
CA GLY A 13 -4.50 16.03 2.35
C GLY A 13 -3.32 15.85 3.29
N TRP A 14 -3.48 14.90 4.19
CA TRP A 14 -2.50 14.49 5.18
C TRP A 14 -1.91 13.13 4.79
N ASN A 15 -0.63 12.97 5.11
CA ASN A 15 0.10 11.72 4.92
C ASN A 15 0.86 11.39 6.20
N SER A 16 0.87 10.12 6.59
CA SER A 16 1.43 9.70 7.88
C SER A 16 2.96 9.77 7.99
N TYR A 17 3.69 9.77 6.87
CA TYR A 17 5.12 9.48 6.83
C TYR A 17 5.98 10.44 7.65
N ASP A 18 5.83 11.76 7.47
CA ASP A 18 6.74 12.73 8.09
C ASP A 18 6.70 12.72 9.63
N TYR A 19 5.56 12.32 10.21
CA TYR A 19 5.40 12.29 11.67
C TYR A 19 5.51 10.87 12.25
N TYR A 20 4.87 9.90 11.61
CA TYR A 20 4.80 8.52 12.14
C TYR A 20 5.76 7.56 11.44
N ASP A 21 6.43 8.00 10.38
CA ASP A 21 7.28 7.14 9.56
C ASP A 21 6.49 5.90 9.10
N THR A 22 7.02 4.71 9.33
CA THR A 22 6.37 3.42 9.03
C THR A 22 5.37 2.95 10.10
N THR A 23 5.21 3.69 11.21
CA THR A 23 4.60 3.16 12.45
C THR A 23 3.18 3.64 12.75
N VAL A 24 2.54 4.34 11.81
CA VAL A 24 1.18 4.85 12.03
C VAL A 24 0.20 3.71 12.35
N ASN A 25 -0.71 3.98 13.29
CA ASN A 25 -1.78 3.07 13.68
C ASN A 25 -3.18 3.66 13.43
N GLU A 26 -4.21 2.82 13.52
CA GLU A 26 -5.59 3.19 13.20
C GLU A 26 -6.12 4.37 14.03
N ALA A 27 -5.81 4.40 15.33
CA ALA A 27 -6.26 5.47 16.21
C ALA A 27 -5.67 6.83 15.79
N GLN A 28 -4.40 6.85 15.39
CA GLN A 28 -3.72 8.05 14.90
C GLN A 28 -4.28 8.51 13.55
N VAL A 29 -4.59 7.58 12.63
CA VAL A 29 -5.26 7.91 11.36
C VAL A 29 -6.63 8.53 11.62
N LYS A 30 -7.43 7.92 12.51
CA LYS A 30 -8.75 8.44 12.89
C LYS A 30 -8.66 9.83 13.52
N ALA A 31 -7.69 10.07 14.41
CA ALA A 31 -7.49 11.38 15.02
C ALA A 31 -7.13 12.47 13.99
N ASN A 32 -6.29 12.16 12.99
CA ASN A 32 -5.99 13.11 11.92
C ASN A 32 -7.18 13.34 10.99
N ALA A 33 -7.99 12.30 10.74
CA ALA A 33 -9.25 12.43 10.00
C ALA A 33 -10.27 13.30 10.74
N ASP A 34 -10.43 13.12 12.05
CA ASP A 34 -11.29 13.96 12.90
C ASP A 34 -10.84 15.43 12.83
N TYR A 35 -9.55 15.70 13.02
CA TYR A 35 -9.01 17.05 12.97
C TYR A 35 -9.22 17.70 11.59
N MET A 36 -8.93 16.97 10.50
CA MET A 36 -9.11 17.48 9.15
C MET A 36 -10.59 17.79 8.88
N ALA A 37 -11.50 16.91 9.30
CA ALA A 37 -12.93 17.09 9.11
C ALA A 37 -13.47 18.31 9.86
N GLU A 38 -12.99 18.56 11.08
CA GLU A 38 -13.44 19.68 11.91
C GLU A 38 -12.85 21.02 11.47
N HIS A 39 -11.59 21.05 11.03
CA HIS A 39 -10.84 22.32 10.89
C HIS A 39 -10.37 22.64 9.47
N LEU A 40 -10.12 21.65 8.62
CA LEU A 40 -9.41 21.85 7.36
C LEU A 40 -10.25 21.53 6.11
N LYS A 41 -11.31 20.73 6.26
CA LYS A 41 -12.17 20.30 5.16
C LYS A 41 -12.82 21.47 4.43
N ALA A 42 -13.25 22.50 5.16
CA ALA A 42 -13.80 23.71 4.55
C ALA A 42 -12.79 24.49 3.69
N CYS A 43 -11.50 24.24 3.88
CA CYS A 43 -10.40 24.79 3.09
C CYS A 43 -9.93 23.86 1.96
N GLY A 44 -10.63 22.76 1.69
CA GLY A 44 -10.34 21.84 0.58
C GLY A 44 -9.43 20.65 0.90
N TRP A 45 -9.00 20.48 2.16
CA TRP A 45 -8.24 19.30 2.57
C TRP A 45 -9.16 18.09 2.67
N GLU A 46 -8.85 17.01 1.93
CA GLU A 46 -9.77 15.88 1.81
C GLU A 46 -9.12 14.50 1.88
N TYR A 47 -7.82 14.33 1.58
CA TYR A 47 -7.20 13.00 1.61
C TYR A 47 -6.56 12.67 2.96
N ILE A 48 -6.84 11.49 3.49
CA ILE A 48 -6.16 10.87 4.63
C ILE A 48 -5.37 9.67 4.11
N VAL A 49 -4.03 9.79 4.06
CA VAL A 49 -3.15 8.80 3.43
C VAL A 49 -2.31 8.06 4.46
N VAL A 50 -2.49 6.74 4.53
CA VAL A 50 -1.61 5.82 5.27
C VAL A 50 -0.38 5.52 4.41
N ASP A 51 0.79 5.99 4.83
CA ASP A 51 2.03 5.76 4.08
C ASP A 51 2.62 4.35 4.32
N ILE A 52 3.83 4.11 3.82
CA ILE A 52 4.47 2.80 3.61
C ILE A 52 4.47 1.87 4.85
N GLU A 53 4.63 0.56 4.58
CA GLU A 53 4.78 -0.51 5.59
C GLU A 53 3.54 -0.74 6.47
N TRP A 54 2.33 -0.30 6.08
CA TRP A 54 1.09 -0.65 6.81
C TRP A 54 0.82 -2.15 6.96
N TYR A 55 1.47 -2.96 6.13
CA TYR A 55 1.44 -4.42 6.14
C TYR A 55 2.55 -5.07 6.97
N ALA A 56 3.58 -4.32 7.39
CA ALA A 56 4.72 -4.89 8.07
C ALA A 56 4.43 -5.03 9.57
N HIS A 57 4.57 -6.26 10.08
CA HIS A 57 4.47 -6.51 11.51
C HIS A 57 5.64 -5.88 12.25
N ASN A 58 5.40 -5.30 13.43
CA ASN A 58 6.45 -4.69 14.24
C ASN A 58 7.27 -3.62 13.48
N ALA A 59 6.66 -2.92 12.52
CA ALA A 59 7.30 -1.80 11.81
C ALA A 59 7.92 -0.81 12.81
N GLY A 60 9.13 -0.33 12.51
CA GLY A 60 9.88 0.58 13.38
C GLY A 60 10.46 -0.02 14.67
N SER A 61 10.19 -1.29 15.01
CA SER A 61 10.74 -1.94 16.23
C SER A 61 12.27 -2.02 16.25
N GLN A 62 12.92 -1.96 15.09
CA GLN A 62 14.38 -1.94 14.95
C GLN A 62 14.91 -0.60 14.40
N ARG A 63 14.21 0.51 14.66
CA ARG A 63 14.52 1.81 14.03
C ARG A 63 15.95 2.31 14.26
N ALA A 64 16.58 1.92 15.36
CA ALA A 64 17.98 2.24 15.63
C ALA A 64 18.97 1.63 14.64
N ARG A 65 18.56 0.59 13.89
CA ARG A 65 19.40 -0.15 12.94
C ARG A 65 18.89 -0.08 11.52
N TYR A 66 17.57 -0.13 11.34
CA TYR A 66 16.93 -0.25 10.04
C TYR A 66 15.76 0.72 9.95
N GLN A 67 15.69 1.47 8.86
CA GLN A 67 14.48 2.23 8.53
C GLN A 67 13.34 1.28 8.17
N TYR A 68 13.63 0.29 7.31
CA TYR A 68 12.76 -0.81 6.90
C TYR A 68 13.44 -2.12 7.29
N ILE A 69 12.76 -3.01 8.02
CA ILE A 69 13.42 -4.21 8.56
C ILE A 69 13.65 -5.20 7.41
N PRO A 70 14.91 -5.58 7.11
CA PRO A 70 15.18 -6.42 5.95
C PRO A 70 14.67 -7.86 6.11
N PHE A 71 13.96 -8.34 5.08
CA PHE A 71 13.41 -9.71 5.01
C PHE A 71 12.50 -10.06 6.19
N TRP A 72 11.67 -9.09 6.59
CA TRP A 72 10.76 -9.23 7.72
C TRP A 72 9.42 -9.86 7.34
N SER A 73 8.64 -10.24 8.35
CA SER A 73 7.29 -10.78 8.15
C SER A 73 6.33 -9.67 7.79
N VAL A 74 5.52 -9.93 6.75
CA VAL A 74 4.43 -9.05 6.34
C VAL A 74 3.08 -9.76 6.48
N GLU A 75 2.04 -9.00 6.75
CA GLU A 75 0.66 -9.50 6.68
C GLU A 75 0.25 -9.59 5.21
N MET A 76 -0.19 -10.78 4.78
CA MET A 76 -0.44 -11.08 3.37
C MET A 76 -1.49 -12.19 3.24
N ASP A 77 -2.36 -12.06 2.24
CA ASP A 77 -3.35 -13.09 1.93
C ASP A 77 -2.79 -14.25 1.09
N GLU A 78 -3.63 -15.24 0.82
CA GLU A 78 -3.28 -16.42 0.04
C GLU A 78 -2.98 -16.14 -1.45
N PHE A 79 -3.31 -14.94 -1.92
CA PHE A 79 -3.17 -14.47 -3.30
C PHE A 79 -2.01 -13.49 -3.48
N SER A 80 -1.04 -13.50 -2.57
CA SER A 80 0.17 -12.67 -2.62
C SER A 80 -0.08 -11.17 -2.40
N ARG A 81 -1.25 -10.78 -1.88
CA ARG A 81 -1.62 -9.37 -1.68
C ARG A 81 -1.39 -8.97 -0.23
N LEU A 82 -0.68 -7.88 -0.02
CA LEU A 82 -0.41 -7.34 1.31
C LEU A 82 -1.71 -6.85 1.98
N LEU A 83 -1.85 -7.12 3.27
CA LEU A 83 -3.00 -6.69 4.10
C LEU A 83 -2.51 -5.84 5.28
N PRO A 84 -3.37 -4.99 5.87
CA PRO A 84 -2.98 -4.19 7.03
C PRO A 84 -2.77 -5.04 8.27
N ASP A 85 -1.62 -4.82 8.93
CA ASP A 85 -1.23 -5.49 10.17
C ASP A 85 -2.31 -5.27 11.25
N PRO A 86 -3.01 -6.33 11.69
CA PRO A 86 -4.14 -6.21 12.62
C PRO A 86 -3.72 -5.72 14.02
N GLU A 87 -2.44 -5.80 14.40
CA GLU A 87 -1.98 -5.20 15.65
C GLU A 87 -1.99 -3.67 15.59
N ARG A 88 -1.70 -3.09 14.42
CA ARG A 88 -1.72 -1.64 14.18
C ARG A 88 -3.06 -1.14 13.69
N PHE A 89 -3.80 -1.99 12.98
CA PHE A 89 -5.12 -1.71 12.42
C PHE A 89 -6.13 -2.74 12.87
N PRO A 90 -6.58 -2.71 14.14
CA PRO A 90 -7.46 -3.76 14.68
C PRO A 90 -8.75 -3.99 13.90
N SER A 91 -9.27 -2.97 13.21
CA SER A 91 -10.46 -3.11 12.37
C SER A 91 -10.22 -3.92 11.09
N SER A 92 -8.97 -4.21 10.72
CA SER A 92 -8.64 -5.04 9.55
C SER A 92 -8.83 -6.54 9.77
N ALA A 93 -8.91 -6.96 11.04
CA ALA A 93 -8.99 -8.35 11.42
C ALA A 93 -10.15 -9.09 10.72
N ASN A 94 -10.03 -10.41 10.63
CA ASN A 94 -11.03 -11.30 10.01
C ASN A 94 -11.31 -10.98 8.52
N GLY A 95 -10.28 -10.53 7.79
CA GLY A 95 -10.36 -10.28 6.34
C GLY A 95 -11.06 -8.97 5.97
N ALA A 96 -11.31 -8.07 6.92
CA ALA A 96 -11.94 -6.78 6.64
C ALA A 96 -10.99 -5.80 5.91
N GLY A 97 -9.68 -5.96 6.10
CA GLY A 97 -8.67 -5.09 5.51
C GLY A 97 -8.91 -3.62 5.86
N PHE A 98 -8.65 -2.70 4.92
CA PHE A 98 -8.87 -1.28 5.21
C PHE A 98 -10.32 -0.80 5.13
N LYS A 99 -11.27 -1.67 4.74
CA LYS A 99 -12.66 -1.24 4.52
C LYS A 99 -13.26 -0.47 5.71
N PRO A 100 -13.14 -0.94 6.97
CA PRO A 100 -13.74 -0.21 8.09
C PRO A 100 -13.08 1.15 8.37
N LEU A 101 -11.78 1.27 8.11
CA LEU A 101 -11.05 2.54 8.26
C LEU A 101 -11.43 3.53 7.14
N ALA A 102 -11.52 3.05 5.90
CA ALA A 102 -11.99 3.84 4.77
C ALA A 102 -13.44 4.30 4.99
N ASP A 103 -14.36 3.40 5.40
CA ASP A 103 -15.74 3.73 5.72
C ASP A 103 -15.83 4.81 6.82
N TYR A 104 -14.95 4.75 7.83
CA TYR A 104 -14.85 5.79 8.87
C TYR A 104 -14.43 7.15 8.29
N VAL A 105 -13.39 7.18 7.44
CA VAL A 105 -12.89 8.39 6.79
C VAL A 105 -13.95 8.98 5.84
N HIS A 106 -14.62 8.14 5.06
CA HIS A 106 -15.75 8.52 4.20
C HIS A 106 -16.94 9.04 5.00
N GLY A 107 -17.21 8.49 6.19
CA GLY A 107 -18.24 8.98 7.12
C GLY A 107 -18.00 10.41 7.61
N LYS A 108 -16.74 10.89 7.57
CA LYS A 108 -16.38 12.31 7.81
C LYS A 108 -16.45 13.17 6.54
N GLY A 109 -16.82 12.55 5.41
CA GLY A 109 -16.80 13.12 4.07
C GLY A 109 -15.39 13.52 3.63
N LEU A 110 -14.38 12.74 4.03
CA LEU A 110 -13.01 12.79 3.53
C LEU A 110 -12.79 11.60 2.58
N LYS A 111 -11.59 11.50 2.01
CA LYS A 111 -11.15 10.45 1.09
C LYS A 111 -10.00 9.67 1.70
N PHE A 112 -9.95 8.37 1.47
CA PHE A 112 -8.95 7.48 2.03
C PHE A 112 -7.90 7.11 1.00
N GLY A 113 -6.62 7.15 1.40
CA GLY A 113 -5.52 6.76 0.55
C GLY A 113 -4.50 5.86 1.24
N ILE A 114 -3.76 5.11 0.43
CA ILE A 114 -2.69 4.22 0.89
C ILE A 114 -1.43 4.40 0.07
N HIS A 115 -0.29 4.06 0.65
CA HIS A 115 0.95 3.86 -0.07
C HIS A 115 1.08 2.41 -0.54
N ILE A 116 1.72 2.17 -1.68
CA ILE A 116 2.16 0.85 -2.11
C ILE A 116 3.60 0.90 -2.61
N MET A 117 4.31 -0.20 -2.43
CA MET A 117 5.58 -0.44 -3.12
C MET A 117 5.31 -1.09 -4.48
N ARG A 118 6.07 -0.71 -5.50
CA ARG A 118 6.05 -1.40 -6.80
C ARG A 118 6.35 -2.90 -6.63
N GLY A 119 5.62 -3.73 -7.36
CA GLY A 119 5.91 -5.14 -7.52
C GLY A 119 5.16 -6.05 -6.56
N ILE A 120 5.78 -7.18 -6.22
CA ILE A 120 5.21 -8.28 -5.45
C ILE A 120 6.08 -8.59 -4.23
N PRO A 121 5.51 -8.98 -3.06
CA PRO A 121 6.30 -9.29 -1.87
C PRO A 121 7.34 -10.37 -2.15
N ARG A 122 8.58 -10.18 -1.68
CA ARG A 122 9.61 -11.22 -1.78
C ARG A 122 9.20 -12.48 -1.04
N GLU A 123 8.44 -12.33 0.04
CA GLU A 123 7.87 -13.44 0.79
C GLU A 123 6.90 -14.28 -0.06
N ALA A 124 6.04 -13.64 -0.87
CA ALA A 124 5.15 -14.32 -1.82
C ALA A 124 5.95 -15.13 -2.85
N ALA A 125 6.94 -14.47 -3.47
CA ALA A 125 7.82 -15.11 -4.44
C ALA A 125 8.60 -16.28 -3.83
N HIS A 126 9.02 -16.20 -2.58
CA HIS A 126 9.70 -17.28 -1.88
C HIS A 126 8.77 -18.44 -1.50
N LYS A 127 7.51 -18.14 -1.13
CA LYS A 127 6.50 -19.14 -0.74
C LYS A 127 5.70 -19.71 -1.90
N HIS A 128 5.90 -19.22 -3.13
CA HIS A 128 5.21 -19.67 -4.34
C HIS A 128 3.68 -19.56 -4.20
N THR A 129 3.22 -18.47 -3.57
CA THR A 129 1.79 -18.20 -3.31
C THR A 129 1.02 -17.96 -4.60
N ALA A 130 -0.30 -18.14 -4.54
CA ALA A 130 -1.15 -18.03 -5.72
C ALA A 130 -1.29 -16.58 -6.19
N ILE A 131 -1.71 -16.41 -7.45
CA ILE A 131 -2.13 -15.13 -8.01
C ILE A 131 -3.61 -15.26 -8.35
N LEU A 132 -4.44 -14.36 -7.81
CA LEU A 132 -5.87 -14.40 -8.07
C LEU A 132 -6.13 -14.18 -9.58
N GLY A 133 -6.86 -15.10 -10.20
CA GLY A 133 -7.20 -15.03 -11.62
C GLY A 133 -6.09 -15.49 -12.58
N SER A 134 -5.08 -16.22 -12.09
CA SER A 134 -4.04 -16.83 -12.92
C SER A 134 -3.65 -18.22 -12.40
N ASP A 135 -3.19 -19.08 -13.31
CA ASP A 135 -2.57 -20.36 -12.97
C ASP A 135 -1.08 -20.21 -12.59
N GLN A 136 -0.50 -19.03 -12.85
CA GLN A 136 0.87 -18.69 -12.46
C GLN A 136 0.94 -18.34 -10.97
N LYS A 137 2.10 -18.63 -10.37
CA LYS A 137 2.42 -18.32 -8.97
C LYS A 137 3.31 -17.11 -8.87
N ALA A 138 3.45 -16.57 -7.65
CA ALA A 138 4.29 -15.41 -7.38
C ALA A 138 5.73 -15.55 -7.87
N ASN A 139 6.32 -16.75 -7.77
CA ASN A 139 7.68 -17.03 -8.25
C ASN A 139 7.80 -17.04 -9.78
N ASP A 140 6.71 -17.27 -10.51
CA ASP A 140 6.73 -17.32 -11.98
C ASP A 140 6.73 -15.90 -12.58
N ILE A 141 6.20 -14.93 -11.83
CA ILE A 141 6.03 -13.55 -12.29
C ILE A 141 7.03 -12.56 -11.66
N ALA A 142 7.68 -12.93 -10.54
CA ALA A 142 8.64 -12.08 -9.84
C ALA A 142 9.98 -12.01 -10.59
N ASN A 143 10.52 -10.80 -10.77
CA ASN A 143 11.85 -10.56 -11.32
C ASN A 143 12.85 -10.29 -10.18
N PRO A 144 13.68 -11.27 -9.78
CA PRO A 144 14.59 -11.14 -8.64
C PRO A 144 15.73 -10.15 -8.88
N SER A 145 16.01 -9.80 -10.13
CA SER A 145 17.03 -8.79 -10.50
C SER A 145 16.48 -7.36 -10.45
N ASN A 146 15.16 -7.21 -10.37
CA ASN A 146 14.50 -5.93 -10.32
C ASN A 146 14.07 -5.64 -8.87
N ILE A 147 14.89 -4.89 -8.14
CA ILE A 147 14.66 -4.59 -6.73
C ILE A 147 14.61 -3.08 -6.47
N CYS A 148 13.92 -2.71 -5.40
CA CYS A 148 14.11 -1.42 -4.75
C CYS A 148 15.45 -1.45 -3.98
N PHE A 149 16.30 -0.44 -4.15
CA PHE A 149 17.61 -0.40 -3.47
C PHE A 149 17.51 0.06 -2.00
N TRP A 150 16.44 0.76 -1.66
CA TRP A 150 16.26 1.39 -0.34
C TRP A 150 15.22 0.69 0.53
N ASN A 151 14.37 -0.15 -0.04
CA ASN A 151 13.40 -0.97 0.69
C ASN A 151 13.51 -2.44 0.23
N PRO A 152 13.50 -3.41 1.16
CA PRO A 152 13.75 -4.82 0.84
C PRO A 152 12.49 -5.66 0.58
N ASP A 153 11.29 -5.08 0.61
CA ASP A 153 10.05 -5.84 0.75
C ASP A 153 9.59 -6.52 -0.54
N MET A 154 9.87 -5.88 -1.68
CA MET A 154 9.34 -6.30 -2.98
C MET A 154 10.43 -6.76 -3.97
N TYR A 155 10.00 -7.64 -4.88
CA TYR A 155 10.60 -7.79 -6.21
C TYR A 155 9.73 -7.07 -7.23
N GLY A 156 10.35 -6.57 -8.30
CA GLY A 156 9.64 -6.19 -9.52
C GLY A 156 8.98 -7.40 -10.17
N LEU A 157 8.19 -7.14 -11.20
CA LEU A 157 7.48 -8.17 -11.96
C LEU A 157 8.01 -8.25 -13.39
N HIS A 158 7.87 -9.42 -14.02
CA HIS A 158 8.07 -9.64 -15.44
C HIS A 158 6.85 -9.13 -16.23
N PRO A 159 6.91 -7.97 -16.90
CA PRO A 159 5.74 -7.39 -17.57
C PRO A 159 5.18 -8.24 -18.71
N GLU A 160 5.99 -9.14 -19.27
CA GLU A 160 5.62 -10.08 -20.32
C GLU A 160 4.76 -11.25 -19.82
N GLU A 161 4.76 -11.53 -18.51
CA GLU A 161 4.00 -12.62 -17.92
C GLU A 161 2.53 -12.21 -17.70
N PRO A 162 1.55 -12.93 -18.25
CA PRO A 162 0.13 -12.59 -18.06
C PRO A 162 -0.30 -12.53 -16.59
N GLY A 163 0.30 -13.37 -15.73
CA GLY A 163 0.08 -13.34 -14.29
C GLY A 163 0.50 -12.03 -13.62
N SER A 164 1.44 -11.26 -14.18
CA SER A 164 1.82 -9.94 -13.66
C SER A 164 0.68 -8.93 -13.77
N GLN A 165 -0.04 -8.93 -14.90
CA GLN A 165 -1.23 -8.08 -15.05
C GLN A 165 -2.34 -8.56 -14.12
N ALA A 166 -2.59 -9.86 -14.05
CA ALA A 166 -3.61 -10.44 -13.15
C ALA A 166 -3.33 -10.07 -11.68
N TYR A 167 -2.08 -10.09 -11.25
CA TYR A 167 -1.68 -9.66 -9.92
C TYR A 167 -2.01 -8.18 -9.67
N TYR A 168 -1.63 -7.26 -10.57
CA TYR A 168 -1.97 -5.85 -10.41
C TYR A 168 -3.48 -5.59 -10.44
N ASP A 169 -4.22 -6.29 -11.30
CA ASP A 169 -5.68 -6.23 -11.31
C ASP A 169 -6.26 -6.69 -9.97
N SER A 170 -5.70 -7.75 -9.37
CA SER A 170 -6.17 -8.30 -8.10
C SER A 170 -5.94 -7.38 -6.90
N ILE A 171 -4.83 -6.63 -6.86
CA ILE A 171 -4.59 -5.65 -5.79
C ILE A 171 -5.48 -4.43 -5.98
N MET A 172 -5.71 -3.98 -7.23
CA MET A 172 -6.62 -2.86 -7.50
C MET A 172 -8.08 -3.22 -7.16
N GLN A 173 -8.51 -4.45 -7.42
CA GLN A 173 -9.80 -4.96 -6.98
C GLN A 173 -9.91 -4.97 -5.45
N LEU A 174 -8.86 -5.41 -4.74
CA LEU A 174 -8.83 -5.39 -3.27
C LEU A 174 -8.98 -3.97 -2.73
N TYR A 175 -8.22 -3.02 -3.29
CA TYR A 175 -8.29 -1.61 -2.88
C TYR A 175 -9.65 -0.99 -3.17
N ALA A 176 -10.28 -1.35 -4.28
CA ALA A 176 -11.65 -0.92 -4.60
C ALA A 176 -12.67 -1.49 -3.60
N VAL A 177 -12.54 -2.77 -3.19
CA VAL A 177 -13.38 -3.39 -2.14
C VAL A 177 -13.22 -2.66 -0.80
N TRP A 178 -12.00 -2.22 -0.48
CA TRP A 178 -11.75 -1.42 0.71
C TRP A 178 -12.24 0.02 0.61
N GLY A 179 -12.57 0.53 -0.58
CA GLY A 179 -12.96 1.93 -0.75
C GLY A 179 -11.77 2.91 -0.74
N VAL A 180 -10.62 2.49 -1.28
CA VAL A 180 -9.48 3.39 -1.48
C VAL A 180 -9.78 4.38 -2.62
N ASP A 181 -9.57 5.67 -2.36
CA ASP A 181 -9.75 6.76 -3.33
C ASP A 181 -8.43 7.19 -3.98
N PHE A 182 -7.31 6.93 -3.31
CA PHE A 182 -5.98 7.38 -3.72
C PHE A 182 -4.92 6.34 -3.37
N PHE A 183 -3.96 6.11 -4.27
CA PHE A 183 -2.75 5.40 -3.90
C PHE A 183 -1.49 6.10 -4.40
N LYS A 184 -0.47 6.11 -3.54
CA LYS A 184 0.89 6.57 -3.84
C LYS A 184 1.75 5.34 -4.11
N CYS A 185 2.30 5.20 -5.31
CA CYS A 185 3.18 4.08 -5.65
C CYS A 185 4.63 4.55 -5.62
N ASP A 186 5.43 4.00 -4.71
CA ASP A 186 6.86 4.26 -4.63
C ASP A 186 7.68 3.21 -5.40
N ASP A 187 8.97 3.50 -5.57
CA ASP A 187 9.92 2.70 -6.36
C ASP A 187 9.55 2.60 -7.86
N ILE A 188 8.79 3.55 -8.38
CA ILE A 188 8.30 3.55 -9.78
C ILE A 188 8.92 4.65 -10.66
N CYS A 189 9.49 5.72 -10.08
CA CYS A 189 9.86 6.95 -10.81
C CYS A 189 11.35 7.20 -11.04
N ARG A 190 12.27 6.33 -10.58
CA ARG A 190 13.71 6.54 -10.84
C ARG A 190 14.10 6.06 -12.23
N LEU A 191 14.16 7.00 -13.17
CA LEU A 191 14.55 6.76 -14.56
C LEU A 191 16.08 6.60 -14.76
N ASP A 192 16.87 6.86 -13.72
CA ASP A 192 18.33 6.82 -13.70
C ASP A 192 18.91 5.47 -13.21
N HIS A 193 18.08 4.59 -12.68
CA HIS A 193 18.49 3.27 -12.19
C HIS A 193 18.48 2.21 -13.32
N PRO A 194 19.41 1.23 -13.35
CA PRO A 194 19.44 0.18 -14.38
C PRO A 194 18.14 -0.62 -14.51
N SER A 195 17.34 -0.72 -13.44
CA SER A 195 16.03 -1.40 -13.46
C SER A 195 14.93 -0.67 -14.24
N TYR A 196 15.16 0.58 -14.67
CA TYR A 196 14.23 1.33 -15.51
C TYR A 196 14.35 1.02 -17.01
N LYS A 197 15.50 0.51 -17.46
CA LYS A 197 15.80 0.30 -18.90
C LYS A 197 15.42 -1.08 -19.45
N GLN A 198 14.56 -1.83 -18.75
CA GLN A 198 14.10 -3.15 -19.19
C GLN A 198 12.62 -3.09 -19.56
#